data_AF-A0A2N2IVF9-F1
#
_entry.id   AF-A0A2N2IVF9-F1
#
_cell.length_a   1.000
_cell.length_b   1.000
_cell.length_c   1.000
_cell.angle_alpha   90.00
_cell.angle_beta   90.00
_cell.angle_gamma   90.00
#
_symmetry.space_group_name_H-M   'P 1'
#
loop_
_entity.id
_entity.type
_entity.pdbx_description
1 polymer ?
#
loop_
_entity_poly.entity_id
_entity_poly.type
_entity_poly.pdbx_seq_one_letter_code
_entity_poly.pdbx_strand_id
1 'polypeptide(L)'
;ASERDAPLPDSPFRVLAGWKLHAGTGPAPHPGTTPDAWVDAILDAEHEAFDVDSQGQILHAGRCVGRLLAGSELLRPEARVVVDESVGAGAKLQLQRRLSAFARDWVSGVLAPLQTSDLAALSPAGRGLVHQLSSRLGTVAMVQAKEQVADLTGADRRILKQAGIVVGSRFVFARALLVPSVVRQRVLLCRVFLSLRPVGSFPDGTGTWCPRDGSVEPTAYTAMGYPLMGDRGVRVDVVDRVVGALTRLSGTGAFELPERVVGWLGVEPGVDARAVMGAFGYEPGEGETWQSRGASSQARPRRRR
;
A
#
# COMPACT_ATOMS: atom_id res chain seq x y z
N ALA A 1 -19.52 -65.82 -16.75
CA ALA A 1 -20.85 -65.21 -16.63
C ALA A 1 -20.91 -64.54 -15.26
N SER A 2 -20.55 -63.26 -15.19
CA SER A 2 -21.39 -62.07 -15.47
C SER A 2 -22.28 -61.70 -14.28
N GLU A 3 -21.87 -60.62 -13.62
CA GLU A 3 -22.71 -59.50 -13.14
C GLU A 3 -23.67 -59.74 -11.96
N ARG A 4 -23.78 -58.86 -10.96
CA ARG A 4 -23.80 -57.39 -11.04
C ARG A 4 -23.26 -56.75 -9.75
N ASP A 5 -22.31 -55.84 -9.95
CA ASP A 5 -22.00 -54.71 -9.08
C ASP A 5 -23.18 -53.73 -9.09
N ALA A 6 -23.57 -53.21 -7.93
CA ALA A 6 -24.43 -52.04 -7.79
C ALA A 6 -23.63 -50.92 -7.10
N PRO A 7 -23.54 -49.72 -7.69
CA PRO A 7 -22.77 -48.63 -7.08
C PRO A 7 -23.57 -47.97 -5.95
N LEU A 8 -22.93 -47.85 -4.77
CA LEU A 8 -23.44 -47.03 -3.66
C LEU A 8 -23.24 -45.53 -3.97
N PRO A 9 -24.14 -44.64 -3.51
CA PRO A 9 -24.18 -43.24 -3.92
C PRO A 9 -23.01 -42.39 -3.38
N ASP A 10 -22.53 -41.50 -4.25
CA ASP A 10 -21.49 -40.50 -3.99
C ASP A 10 -21.84 -39.59 -2.81
N SER A 11 -21.08 -39.70 -1.72
CA SER A 11 -21.15 -38.78 -0.59
C SER A 11 -20.41 -37.46 -0.92
N PRO A 12 -21.03 -36.28 -0.71
CA PRO A 12 -20.52 -34.97 -1.13
C PRO A 12 -19.28 -34.47 -0.36
N PHE A 13 -18.72 -35.27 0.55
CA PHE A 13 -17.57 -34.88 1.39
C PHE A 13 -16.20 -35.32 0.86
N ARG A 14 -16.12 -35.93 -0.33
CA ARG A 14 -14.84 -36.40 -0.91
C ARG A 14 -13.92 -35.28 -1.42
N VAL A 15 -14.39 -34.03 -1.46
CA VAL A 15 -13.60 -32.87 -1.92
C VAL A 15 -12.59 -32.37 -0.87
N LEU A 16 -12.65 -32.86 0.38
CA LEU A 16 -11.67 -32.50 1.43
C LEU A 16 -10.47 -33.46 1.55
N ALA A 17 -10.35 -34.47 0.68
CA ALA A 17 -9.27 -35.47 0.72
C ALA A 17 -8.13 -35.23 -0.29
N GLY A 18 -8.00 -34.02 -0.85
CA GLY A 18 -7.05 -33.71 -1.93
C GLY A 18 -5.82 -32.87 -1.58
N TRP A 19 -5.67 -32.35 -0.35
CA TRP A 19 -4.61 -31.37 -0.03
C TRP A 19 -3.44 -31.91 0.81
N LYS A 20 -3.31 -33.23 0.95
CA LYS A 20 -2.06 -33.82 1.45
C LYS A 20 -1.19 -34.24 0.28
N LEU A 21 -0.27 -33.37 -0.14
CA LEU A 21 1.04 -33.72 -0.70
C LEU A 21 1.77 -32.44 -1.13
N HIS A 22 2.60 -31.91 -0.22
CA HIS A 22 3.95 -31.36 -0.43
C HIS A 22 4.43 -30.69 0.88
N ALA A 23 4.48 -31.48 1.95
CA ALA A 23 5.33 -31.16 3.09
C ALA A 23 6.67 -31.86 2.86
N GLY A 24 7.70 -31.08 2.51
CA GLY A 24 9.06 -31.57 2.40
C GLY A 24 9.51 -32.22 3.72
N THR A 25 10.16 -33.37 3.60
CA THR A 25 10.72 -34.15 4.70
C THR A 25 11.87 -33.37 5.34
N GLY A 26 11.58 -32.58 6.37
CA GLY A 26 12.61 -32.07 7.28
C GLY A 26 13.17 -33.20 8.16
N PRO A 27 14.41 -33.08 8.65
CA PRO A 27 15.05 -34.13 9.46
C PRO A 27 14.26 -34.39 10.76
N ALA A 28 14.26 -35.65 11.19
CA ALA A 28 13.60 -36.09 12.41
C ALA A 28 14.10 -35.30 13.64
N PRO A 29 13.22 -34.97 14.61
CA PRO A 29 13.60 -34.19 15.78
C PRO A 29 14.62 -34.94 16.63
N HIS A 30 15.68 -34.23 17.03
CA HIS A 30 16.67 -34.72 17.99
C HIS A 30 16.03 -34.89 19.39
N PRO A 31 16.32 -35.99 20.12
CA PRO A 31 15.81 -36.19 21.47
C PRO A 31 16.56 -35.25 22.42
N GLY A 32 15.88 -34.17 22.86
CA GLY A 32 16.43 -33.21 23.81
C GLY A 32 15.72 -31.86 23.87
N THR A 33 14.88 -31.52 22.88
CA THR A 33 14.12 -30.27 22.89
C THR A 33 12.82 -30.45 23.66
N THR A 34 12.64 -29.74 24.78
CA THR A 34 11.34 -29.64 25.47
C THR A 34 10.26 -29.28 24.45
N PRO A 35 9.07 -29.91 24.44
CA PRO A 35 8.03 -29.68 23.43
C PRO A 35 7.66 -28.20 23.22
N ASP A 36 7.93 -27.35 24.22
CA ASP A 36 7.63 -25.92 24.24
C ASP A 36 8.86 -25.00 24.13
N ALA A 37 10.09 -25.49 23.97
CA ALA A 37 11.29 -24.63 23.93
C ALA A 37 11.26 -23.60 22.78
N TRP A 38 10.57 -23.92 21.68
CA TRP A 38 10.34 -22.99 20.57
C TRP A 38 9.28 -21.93 20.90
N VAL A 39 8.34 -22.22 21.81
CA VAL A 39 7.37 -21.26 22.34
C VAL A 39 8.10 -20.22 23.18
N ASP A 40 8.94 -20.67 24.12
CA ASP A 40 9.75 -19.78 24.95
C ASP A 40 10.63 -18.87 24.10
N ALA A 41 11.27 -19.43 23.06
CA ALA A 41 12.06 -18.64 22.11
C ALA A 41 11.23 -17.54 21.41
N ILE A 42 9.95 -17.77 21.10
CA ILE A 42 9.07 -16.74 20.51
C ILE A 42 8.66 -15.69 21.54
N LEU A 43 8.42 -16.10 22.78
CA LEU A 43 8.03 -15.20 23.86
C LEU A 43 9.16 -14.24 24.22
N ASP A 44 10.40 -14.72 24.20
CA ASP A 44 11.61 -13.97 24.53
C ASP A 44 12.23 -13.23 23.32
N ALA A 45 11.82 -13.59 22.09
CA ALA A 45 12.35 -12.97 20.87
C ALA A 45 12.07 -11.46 20.81
N GLU A 46 13.03 -10.69 20.31
CA GLU A 46 12.86 -9.25 20.01
C GLU A 46 11.95 -9.02 18.78
N HIS A 47 11.56 -7.77 18.51
CA HIS A 47 10.65 -7.45 17.42
C HIS A 47 11.22 -7.83 16.04
N GLU A 48 12.52 -7.60 15.87
CA GLU A 48 13.31 -7.77 14.65
C GLU A 48 13.49 -9.25 14.27
N ALA A 49 13.24 -10.18 15.21
CA ALA A 49 13.30 -11.61 14.97
C ALA A 49 12.08 -12.14 14.20
N PHE A 50 11.05 -11.32 14.03
CA PHE A 50 9.84 -11.64 13.30
C PHE A 50 9.80 -10.96 11.94
N ASP A 51 9.20 -11.62 10.97
CA ASP A 51 8.91 -11.04 9.65
C ASP A 51 7.43 -11.27 9.28
N VAL A 52 6.93 -10.47 8.35
CA VAL A 52 5.60 -10.64 7.76
C VAL A 52 5.72 -10.79 6.26
N ASP A 53 5.28 -11.93 5.75
CA ASP A 53 5.35 -12.20 4.31
C ASP A 53 4.26 -11.47 3.50
N SER A 54 4.32 -11.62 2.18
CA SER A 54 3.33 -11.02 1.25
C SER A 54 1.88 -11.50 1.42
N GLN A 55 1.67 -12.59 2.17
CA GLN A 55 0.37 -13.19 2.47
C GLN A 55 -0.13 -12.82 3.87
N GLY A 56 0.65 -12.04 4.63
CA GLY A 56 0.34 -11.65 6.00
C GLY A 56 0.65 -12.71 7.04
N GLN A 57 1.45 -13.74 6.71
CA GLN A 57 1.91 -14.72 7.70
C GLN A 57 3.02 -14.11 8.54
N ILE A 58 2.92 -14.28 9.86
CA ILE A 58 3.95 -13.88 10.80
C ILE A 58 4.91 -15.05 10.96
N LEU A 59 6.18 -14.80 10.66
CA LEU A 59 7.26 -15.77 10.64
C LEU A 59 8.23 -15.48 11.78
N HIS A 60 8.70 -16.53 12.46
CA HIS A 60 9.82 -16.48 13.38
C HIS A 60 10.78 -17.61 13.03
N ALA A 61 12.05 -17.28 12.73
CA ALA A 61 13.05 -18.23 12.26
C ALA A 61 12.54 -19.13 11.10
N GLY A 62 11.77 -18.55 10.16
CA GLY A 62 11.18 -19.26 9.01
C GLY A 62 9.93 -20.10 9.32
N ARG A 63 9.53 -20.23 10.59
CA ARG A 63 8.29 -20.93 10.99
C ARG A 63 7.12 -19.94 11.00
N CYS A 64 6.01 -20.32 10.37
CA CYS A 64 4.74 -19.61 10.53
C CYS A 64 4.21 -19.79 11.96
N VAL A 65 4.11 -18.69 12.69
CA VAL A 65 3.63 -18.64 14.08
C VAL A 65 2.27 -17.96 14.20
N GLY A 66 1.87 -17.20 13.18
CA GLY A 66 0.58 -16.55 13.12
C GLY A 66 0.27 -15.91 11.78
N ARG A 67 -0.81 -15.14 11.74
CA ARG A 67 -1.25 -14.39 10.56
C ARG A 67 -1.91 -13.08 10.97
N LEU A 68 -1.68 -12.03 10.18
CA LEU A 68 -2.41 -10.77 10.26
C LEU A 68 -3.83 -10.92 9.69
N LEU A 69 -4.80 -10.38 10.42
CA LEU A 69 -6.21 -10.33 10.07
C LEU A 69 -6.69 -8.88 10.07
N ALA A 70 -7.80 -8.63 9.38
CA ALA A 70 -8.49 -7.35 9.44
C ALA A 70 -8.84 -7.04 10.90
N GLY A 71 -8.42 -5.88 11.40
CA GLY A 71 -8.91 -5.35 12.66
C GLY A 71 -9.87 -4.18 12.45
N SER A 72 -10.16 -3.44 13.52
CA SER A 72 -11.17 -2.37 13.50
C SER A 72 -10.77 -1.17 12.63
N GLU A 73 -9.47 -0.96 12.41
CA GLU A 73 -8.93 0.17 11.66
C GLU A 73 -7.75 -0.29 10.79
N LEU A 74 -7.47 0.46 9.72
CA LEU A 74 -6.37 0.18 8.79
C LEU A 74 -5.01 0.02 9.49
N LEU A 75 -4.76 0.79 10.55
CA LEU A 75 -3.52 0.78 11.32
C LEU A 75 -3.55 -0.13 12.55
N ARG A 76 -4.61 -0.92 12.71
CA ARG A 76 -4.82 -1.81 13.86
C ARG A 76 -5.15 -3.22 13.38
N PRO A 77 -4.24 -3.91 12.66
CA PRO A 77 -4.47 -5.29 12.28
C PRO A 77 -4.54 -6.18 13.53
N GLU A 78 -5.36 -7.22 13.47
CA GLU A 78 -5.35 -8.28 14.47
C GLU A 78 -4.28 -9.31 14.09
N ALA A 79 -3.64 -9.93 15.08
CA ALA A 79 -2.80 -11.09 14.85
C ALA A 79 -3.52 -12.32 15.38
N ARG A 80 -3.47 -13.45 14.67
CA ARG A 80 -3.97 -14.73 15.15
C ARG A 80 -2.84 -15.75 15.15
N VAL A 81 -2.66 -16.42 16.28
CA VAL A 81 -1.70 -17.51 16.42
C VAL A 81 -2.08 -18.68 15.52
N VAL A 82 -1.10 -19.26 14.83
CA VAL A 82 -1.25 -20.47 14.01
C VAL A 82 -0.26 -21.49 14.56
N VAL A 83 -0.76 -22.36 15.44
CA VAL A 83 0.04 -23.43 16.08
C VAL A 83 -0.78 -24.70 16.18
N ASP A 84 -0.10 -25.81 16.40
CA ASP A 84 -0.69 -27.14 16.52
C ASP A 84 -1.62 -27.26 17.75
N GLU A 85 -2.55 -28.21 17.72
CA GLU A 85 -3.45 -28.50 18.84
C GLU A 85 -2.70 -28.97 20.09
N SER A 86 -1.56 -29.64 19.92
CA SER A 86 -0.67 -30.09 20.98
C SER A 86 -0.15 -28.97 21.91
N VAL A 87 -0.14 -27.72 21.46
CA VAL A 87 0.26 -26.57 22.30
C VAL A 87 -0.83 -26.27 23.33
N GLY A 88 -0.45 -26.27 24.60
CA GLY A 88 -1.35 -26.00 25.72
C GLY A 88 -2.03 -24.63 25.65
N ALA A 89 -3.22 -24.52 26.23
CA ALA A 89 -4.03 -23.29 26.19
C ALA A 89 -3.32 -22.06 26.78
N GLY A 90 -2.51 -22.26 27.84
CA GLY A 90 -1.72 -21.19 28.46
C GLY A 90 -0.66 -20.61 27.50
N ALA A 91 0.11 -21.49 26.85
CA ALA A 91 1.10 -21.11 25.83
C ALA A 91 0.45 -20.40 24.63
N LYS A 92 -0.71 -20.91 24.14
CA LYS A 92 -1.48 -20.24 23.09
C LYS A 92 -1.87 -18.81 23.45
N LEU A 93 -2.32 -18.57 24.68
CA LEU A 93 -2.69 -17.23 25.15
C LEU A 93 -1.48 -16.29 25.26
N GLN A 94 -0.33 -16.80 25.73
CA GLN A 94 0.91 -16.03 25.77
C GLN A 94 1.41 -15.66 24.37
N LEU A 95 1.43 -16.61 23.44
CA LEU A 95 1.75 -16.37 22.03
C LEU A 95 0.80 -15.34 21.42
N GLN A 96 -0.50 -15.43 21.71
CA GLN A 96 -1.49 -14.49 21.19
C GLN A 96 -1.21 -13.07 21.67
N ARG A 97 -0.87 -12.88 22.95
CA ARG A 97 -0.46 -11.57 23.48
C ARG A 97 0.83 -11.07 22.80
N ARG A 98 1.82 -11.94 22.61
CA ARG A 98 3.09 -11.61 21.95
C ARG A 98 2.86 -11.16 20.50
N LEU A 99 2.13 -11.93 19.70
CA LEU A 99 1.84 -11.58 18.31
C LEU A 99 0.98 -10.33 18.18
N SER A 100 0.04 -10.09 19.11
CA SER A 100 -0.70 -8.83 19.15
C SER A 100 0.18 -7.63 19.49
N ALA A 101 1.21 -7.78 20.33
CA ALA A 101 2.19 -6.72 20.55
C ALA A 101 3.04 -6.49 19.29
N PHE A 102 3.59 -7.57 18.72
CA PHE A 102 4.36 -7.52 17.48
C PHE A 102 3.60 -6.80 16.35
N ALA A 103 2.32 -7.09 16.13
CA ALA A 103 1.53 -6.44 15.08
C ALA A 103 1.40 -4.92 15.28
N ARG A 104 1.30 -4.44 16.53
CA ARG A 104 1.27 -3.00 16.84
C ARG A 104 2.62 -2.35 16.56
N ASP A 105 3.70 -2.99 17.02
CA ASP A 105 5.06 -2.51 16.83
C ASP A 105 5.42 -2.48 15.34
N TRP A 106 4.98 -3.50 14.58
CA TRP A 106 5.20 -3.60 13.14
C TRP A 106 4.55 -2.43 12.39
N VAL A 107 3.30 -2.08 12.72
CA VAL A 107 2.65 -0.89 12.16
C VAL A 107 3.36 0.40 12.58
N SER A 108 3.81 0.48 13.84
CA SER A 108 4.60 1.62 14.30
C SER A 108 5.89 1.77 13.51
N GLY A 109 6.57 0.66 13.19
CA GLY A 109 7.75 0.61 12.34
C GLY A 109 7.50 1.13 10.93
N VAL A 110 6.36 0.74 10.32
CA VAL A 110 5.92 1.29 9.01
C VAL A 110 5.79 2.81 9.07
N LEU A 111 5.25 3.35 10.17
CA LEU A 111 4.99 4.78 10.34
C LEU A 111 6.12 5.57 11.02
N ALA A 112 7.22 4.92 11.41
CA ALA A 112 8.32 5.54 12.12
C ALA A 112 8.87 6.82 11.44
N PRO A 113 8.95 6.92 10.10
CA PRO A 113 9.35 8.16 9.43
C PRO A 113 8.44 9.37 9.69
N LEU A 114 7.22 9.16 10.18
CA LEU A 114 6.27 10.23 10.54
C LEU A 114 6.25 10.53 12.06
N GLN A 115 7.13 9.89 12.84
CA GLN A 115 7.17 9.99 14.30
C GLN A 115 8.49 10.59 14.82
N THR A 116 9.26 11.25 13.96
CA THR A 116 10.55 11.86 14.33
C THR A 116 10.38 13.01 15.32
N SER A 117 11.37 13.22 16.19
CA SER A 117 11.37 14.31 17.19
C SER A 117 11.16 15.69 16.59
N ASP A 118 11.68 15.95 15.39
CA ASP A 118 11.56 17.26 14.73
C ASP A 118 10.09 17.62 14.43
N LEU A 119 9.26 16.61 14.14
CA LEU A 119 7.83 16.81 13.88
C LEU A 119 7.06 17.21 15.14
N ALA A 120 7.61 16.99 16.33
CA ALA A 120 7.03 17.47 17.59
C ALA A 120 7.06 19.00 17.71
N ALA A 121 7.99 19.66 17.01
CA ALA A 121 8.12 21.12 16.98
C ALA A 121 7.13 21.82 16.02
N LEU A 122 6.32 21.07 15.28
CA LEU A 122 5.30 21.63 14.37
C LEU A 122 4.22 22.39 15.14
N SER A 123 3.63 23.40 14.49
CA SER A 123 2.41 24.06 14.93
C SER A 123 1.22 23.09 15.02
N PRO A 124 0.08 23.47 15.63
CA PRO A 124 -1.12 22.64 15.64
C PRO A 124 -1.58 22.19 14.24
N ALA A 125 -1.49 23.07 13.24
CA ALA A 125 -1.81 22.75 11.85
C ALA A 125 -0.85 21.71 11.27
N GLY A 126 0.46 21.88 11.49
CA GLY A 126 1.47 20.92 11.06
C GLY A 126 1.30 19.54 11.70
N ARG A 127 1.04 19.49 13.01
CA ARG A 127 0.76 18.22 13.71
C ARG A 127 -0.53 17.56 13.20
N GLY A 128 -1.57 18.35 12.94
CA GLY A 128 -2.80 17.87 12.31
C GLY A 128 -2.55 17.24 10.94
N LEU A 129 -1.69 17.86 10.12
CA LEU A 129 -1.30 17.31 8.82
C LEU A 129 -0.52 15.99 8.95
N VAL A 130 0.43 15.89 9.89
CA VAL A 130 1.16 14.65 10.16
C VAL A 130 0.23 13.55 10.63
N HIS A 131 -0.73 13.85 11.51
CA HIS A 131 -1.75 12.90 11.93
C HIS A 131 -2.61 12.40 10.75
N GLN A 132 -3.01 13.29 9.84
CA GLN A 132 -3.72 12.91 8.62
C GLN A 132 -2.88 12.00 7.72
N LEU A 133 -1.57 12.27 7.60
CA LEU A 133 -0.64 11.42 6.87
C LEU A 133 -0.54 10.04 7.51
N SER A 134 -0.30 9.97 8.82
CA SER A 134 -0.16 8.70 9.54
C SER A 134 -1.41 7.84 9.39
N SER A 135 -2.61 8.40 9.61
CA SER A 135 -3.89 7.71 9.46
C SER A 135 -4.18 7.14 8.05
N ARG A 136 -3.46 7.63 7.02
CA ARG A 136 -3.62 7.23 5.61
C ARG A 136 -2.36 6.60 5.04
N LEU A 137 -1.52 6.00 5.89
CA LEU A 137 -0.28 5.33 5.49
C LEU A 137 0.68 6.24 4.70
N GLY A 138 0.67 7.53 4.97
CA GLY A 138 1.66 8.47 4.44
C GLY A 138 1.30 9.22 3.16
N THR A 139 0.07 9.10 2.67
CA THR A 139 -0.41 9.86 1.50
C THR A 139 -1.80 10.44 1.75
N VAL A 140 -1.96 11.75 1.56
CA VAL A 140 -3.22 12.47 1.72
C VAL A 140 -3.51 13.27 0.46
N ALA A 141 -4.76 13.26 -0.02
CA ALA A 141 -5.17 14.12 -1.13
C ALA A 141 -5.20 15.58 -0.68
N MET A 142 -4.73 16.51 -1.51
CA MET A 142 -4.67 17.95 -1.18
C MET A 142 -6.04 18.51 -0.80
N VAL A 143 -7.13 18.01 -1.39
CA VAL A 143 -8.51 18.39 -1.03
C VAL A 143 -8.80 18.14 0.46
N GLN A 144 -8.24 17.08 1.05
CA GLN A 144 -8.44 16.73 2.46
C GLN A 144 -7.48 17.48 3.40
N ALA A 145 -6.30 17.85 2.90
CA ALA A 145 -5.26 18.54 3.67
C ALA A 145 -5.31 20.07 3.55
N LYS A 146 -6.23 20.61 2.74
CA LYS A 146 -6.22 22.02 2.29
C LYS A 146 -6.18 23.02 3.44
N GLU A 147 -7.00 22.79 4.47
CA GLU A 147 -7.08 23.67 5.65
C GLU A 147 -5.76 23.69 6.41
N GLN A 148 -5.24 22.51 6.79
CA GLN A 148 -3.97 22.43 7.51
C GLN A 148 -2.81 22.99 6.68
N VAL A 149 -2.81 22.76 5.36
CA VAL A 149 -1.79 23.27 4.44
C VAL A 149 -1.83 24.79 4.31
N ALA A 150 -3.02 25.40 4.36
CA ALA A 150 -3.17 26.86 4.34
C ALA A 150 -2.58 27.50 5.60
N ASP A 151 -2.75 26.86 6.75
CA ASP A 151 -2.30 27.36 8.06
C ASP A 151 -0.83 27.05 8.39
N LEU A 152 -0.11 26.34 7.51
CA LEU A 152 1.31 26.03 7.73
C LEU A 152 2.17 27.29 7.73
N THR A 153 2.92 27.47 8.81
CA THR A 153 3.92 28.52 8.94
C THR A 153 5.18 28.24 8.09
N GLY A 154 6.01 29.26 7.89
CA GLY A 154 7.32 29.07 7.25
C GLY A 154 8.28 28.16 8.04
N ALA A 155 8.08 28.03 9.36
CA ALA A 155 8.81 27.05 10.17
C ALA A 155 8.30 25.63 9.91
N ASP A 156 6.98 25.43 9.90
CA ASP A 156 6.38 24.12 9.62
C ASP A 156 6.83 23.58 8.27
N ARG A 157 6.80 24.41 7.23
CA ARG A 157 7.22 24.00 5.87
C ARG A 157 8.69 23.57 5.82
N ARG A 158 9.57 24.19 6.60
CA ARG A 158 10.99 23.79 6.69
C ARG A 158 11.15 22.45 7.40
N ILE A 159 10.48 22.26 8.54
CA ILE A 159 10.50 21.01 9.31
C ILE A 159 9.96 19.85 8.47
N LEU A 160 8.77 20.02 7.86
CA LEU A 160 8.17 19.01 6.99
C LEU A 160 9.10 18.64 5.82
N LYS A 161 9.73 19.63 5.18
CA LYS A 161 10.68 19.40 4.10
C LYS A 161 11.92 18.62 4.57
N GLN A 162 12.48 18.94 5.73
CA GLN A 162 13.62 18.24 6.33
C GLN A 162 13.26 16.78 6.67
N ALA A 163 12.05 16.55 7.16
CA ALA A 163 11.50 15.22 7.40
C ALA A 163 11.13 14.44 6.11
N GLY A 164 11.36 15.01 4.93
CA GLY A 164 11.05 14.36 3.65
C GLY A 164 9.55 14.29 3.33
N ILE A 165 8.73 15.10 3.99
CA ILE A 165 7.30 15.28 3.69
C ILE A 165 7.16 16.34 2.60
N VAL A 166 6.54 15.94 1.49
CA VAL A 166 6.30 16.78 0.32
C VAL A 166 4.87 17.29 0.36
N VAL A 167 4.72 18.61 0.37
CA VAL A 167 3.43 19.30 0.16
C VAL A 167 3.31 19.61 -1.33
N GLY A 168 2.81 18.63 -2.09
CA GLY A 168 2.62 18.73 -3.54
C GLY A 168 1.33 19.45 -3.92
N SER A 169 1.08 19.62 -5.21
CA SER A 169 -0.13 20.32 -5.69
C SER A 169 -1.41 19.51 -5.53
N ARG A 170 -1.32 18.18 -5.67
CA ARG A 170 -2.47 17.26 -5.59
C ARG A 170 -2.46 16.37 -4.36
N PHE A 171 -1.29 16.12 -3.79
CA PHE A 171 -1.12 15.22 -2.65
C PHE A 171 -0.07 15.77 -1.69
N VAL A 172 -0.25 15.47 -0.41
CA VAL A 172 0.81 15.55 0.59
C VAL A 172 1.28 14.13 0.88
N PHE A 173 2.58 13.87 0.88
CA PHE A 173 3.11 12.52 1.09
C PHE A 173 4.50 12.50 1.73
N ALA A 174 4.84 11.39 2.39
CA ALA A 174 6.18 11.16 2.94
C ALA A 174 7.02 10.27 2.03
N ARG A 175 8.19 10.77 1.58
CA ARG A 175 9.07 10.06 0.64
C ARG A 175 9.62 8.75 1.20
N ALA A 176 9.95 8.71 2.49
CA ALA A 176 10.47 7.52 3.15
C ALA A 176 9.48 6.34 3.09
N LEU A 177 8.17 6.61 2.97
CA LEU A 177 7.12 5.60 2.87
C LEU A 177 6.90 5.07 1.45
N LEU A 178 7.70 5.52 0.47
CA LEU A 178 7.69 5.05 -0.91
C LEU A 178 8.83 4.08 -1.23
N VAL A 179 9.67 3.77 -0.24
CA VAL A 179 10.69 2.71 -0.35
C VAL A 179 10.00 1.36 -0.59
N PRO A 180 10.50 0.48 -1.48
CA PRO A 180 9.77 -0.73 -1.87
C PRO A 180 9.36 -1.65 -0.73
N SER A 181 10.22 -1.83 0.29
CA SER A 181 9.87 -2.61 1.48
C SER A 181 8.66 -2.04 2.21
N VAL A 182 8.62 -0.72 2.39
CA VAL A 182 7.52 -0.01 3.08
C VAL A 182 6.25 0.00 2.22
N VAL A 183 6.37 0.14 0.90
CA VAL A 183 5.22 0.03 -0.02
C VAL A 183 4.57 -1.35 0.11
N ARG A 184 5.36 -2.43 0.13
CA ARG A 184 4.82 -3.79 0.33
C ARG A 184 4.08 -3.93 1.65
N GLN A 185 4.60 -3.35 2.73
CA GLN A 185 3.93 -3.36 4.04
C GLN A 185 2.61 -2.56 4.02
N ARG A 186 2.59 -1.37 3.39
CA ARG A 186 1.37 -0.55 3.20
C ARG A 186 0.32 -1.30 2.39
N VAL A 187 0.73 -1.93 1.30
CA VAL A 187 -0.14 -2.75 0.44
C VAL A 187 -0.69 -3.94 1.21
N LEU A 188 0.14 -4.61 2.01
CA LEU A 188 -0.31 -5.70 2.86
C LEU A 188 -1.35 -5.24 3.88
N LEU A 189 -1.12 -4.10 4.56
CA LEU A 189 -2.11 -3.52 5.49
C LEU A 189 -3.43 -3.22 4.81
N CYS A 190 -3.41 -2.58 3.63
CA CYS A 190 -4.63 -2.33 2.86
C CYS A 190 -5.31 -3.63 2.44
N ARG A 191 -4.56 -4.63 1.97
CA ARG A 191 -5.11 -5.94 1.55
C ARG A 191 -5.75 -6.68 2.71
N VAL A 192 -5.09 -6.72 3.86
CA VAL A 192 -5.61 -7.36 5.08
C VAL A 192 -6.88 -6.64 5.54
N PHE A 193 -6.86 -5.31 5.65
CA PHE A 193 -8.00 -4.53 6.14
C PHE A 193 -9.22 -4.63 5.21
N LEU A 194 -9.01 -4.55 3.89
CA LEU A 194 -10.08 -4.59 2.89
C LEU A 194 -10.44 -6.02 2.43
N SER A 195 -9.82 -7.05 3.03
CA SER A 195 -10.00 -8.46 2.65
C SER A 195 -9.80 -8.71 1.14
N LEU A 196 -8.82 -8.06 0.54
CA LEU A 196 -8.52 -8.18 -0.88
C LEU A 196 -7.83 -9.51 -1.18
N ARG A 197 -8.01 -10.00 -2.42
CA ARG A 197 -7.37 -11.25 -2.85
C ARG A 197 -5.84 -11.16 -2.73
N PRO A 198 -5.16 -12.28 -2.41
CA PRO A 198 -3.72 -12.24 -2.26
C PRO A 198 -2.95 -12.08 -3.58
N VAL A 199 -3.58 -12.47 -4.69
CA VAL A 199 -3.07 -12.33 -6.04
C VAL A 199 -3.85 -11.22 -6.73
N GLY A 200 -3.12 -10.25 -7.28
CA GLY A 200 -3.65 -9.10 -7.99
C GLY A 200 -2.52 -8.15 -8.40
N SER A 201 -2.83 -7.22 -9.31
CA SER A 201 -1.87 -6.22 -9.82
C SER A 201 -1.68 -5.07 -8.82
N PHE A 202 -1.28 -5.39 -7.59
CA PHE A 202 -0.96 -4.40 -6.57
C PHE A 202 0.45 -3.85 -6.77
N PRO A 203 0.71 -2.59 -6.37
CA PRO A 203 2.06 -2.04 -6.43
C PRO A 203 3.01 -2.80 -5.48
N ASP A 204 4.24 -3.04 -5.91
CA ASP A 204 5.30 -3.68 -5.12
C ASP A 204 6.39 -2.68 -4.68
N GLY A 205 6.23 -1.41 -5.09
CA GLY A 205 7.15 -0.31 -4.85
C GLY A 205 8.30 -0.18 -5.86
N THR A 206 8.54 -1.18 -6.71
CA THR A 206 9.64 -1.17 -7.70
C THR A 206 9.26 -0.35 -8.93
N GLY A 207 8.04 -0.54 -9.44
CA GLY A 207 7.48 0.22 -10.56
C GLY A 207 6.95 1.60 -10.16
N THR A 208 6.87 2.50 -11.14
CA THR A 208 6.24 3.83 -10.97
C THR A 208 4.72 3.80 -11.15
N TRP A 209 4.18 2.69 -11.65
CA TRP A 209 2.75 2.52 -11.91
C TRP A 209 2.33 1.06 -11.76
N CYS A 210 1.02 0.83 -11.66
CA CYS A 210 0.38 -0.49 -11.71
C CYS A 210 -1.00 -0.38 -12.38
N PRO A 211 -1.49 -1.44 -13.06
CA PRO A 211 -2.86 -1.47 -13.58
C PRO A 211 -3.91 -1.32 -12.47
N ARG A 212 -5.02 -0.63 -12.75
CA ARG A 212 -6.16 -0.60 -11.82
C ARG A 212 -6.90 -1.93 -11.85
N ASP A 213 -6.99 -2.56 -10.69
CA ASP A 213 -8.05 -3.52 -10.36
C ASP A 213 -9.35 -2.76 -10.05
N GLY A 214 -10.39 -3.00 -10.86
CA GLY A 214 -11.70 -2.37 -10.72
C GLY A 214 -12.47 -2.76 -9.46
N SER A 215 -12.06 -3.84 -8.77
CA SER A 215 -12.65 -4.26 -7.49
C SER A 215 -12.09 -3.51 -6.28
N VAL A 216 -11.07 -2.68 -6.48
CA VAL A 216 -10.37 -1.96 -5.40
C VAL A 216 -10.74 -0.47 -5.45
N GLU A 217 -11.21 0.04 -4.31
CA GLU A 217 -11.60 1.44 -4.16
C GLU A 217 -10.42 2.41 -4.42
N PRO A 218 -10.64 3.57 -5.08
CA PRO A 218 -9.59 4.55 -5.38
C PRO A 218 -8.83 5.06 -4.14
N THR A 219 -9.49 5.11 -2.99
CA THR A 219 -8.89 5.54 -1.72
C THR A 219 -7.83 4.55 -1.23
N ALA A 220 -8.01 3.26 -1.49
CA ALA A 220 -7.03 2.22 -1.15
C ALA A 220 -5.72 2.41 -1.93
N TYR A 221 -5.80 2.69 -3.23
CA TYR A 221 -4.66 3.05 -4.06
C TYR A 221 -3.89 4.26 -3.51
N THR A 222 -4.61 5.28 -3.03
CA THR A 222 -3.99 6.44 -2.40
C THR A 222 -3.24 6.05 -1.13
N ALA A 223 -3.84 5.23 -0.26
CA ALA A 223 -3.20 4.72 0.97
C ALA A 223 -1.97 3.84 0.69
N MET A 224 -1.97 3.09 -0.43
CA MET A 224 -0.80 2.33 -0.92
C MET A 224 0.31 3.23 -1.50
N GLY A 225 0.02 4.52 -1.76
CA GLY A 225 0.97 5.47 -2.33
C GLY A 225 0.92 5.58 -3.85
N TYR A 226 -0.09 4.99 -4.48
CA TYR A 226 -0.28 4.90 -5.92
C TYR A 226 -1.65 5.44 -6.33
N PRO A 227 -1.99 6.71 -6.05
CA PRO A 227 -3.29 7.27 -6.41
C PRO A 227 -3.65 7.03 -7.88
N LEU A 228 -4.94 6.79 -8.14
CA LEU A 228 -5.41 6.48 -9.49
C LEU A 228 -5.35 7.69 -10.43
N MET A 229 -4.68 7.52 -11.56
CA MET A 229 -4.61 8.44 -12.69
C MET A 229 -5.21 7.75 -13.92
N GLY A 230 -6.53 7.87 -14.07
CA GLY A 230 -7.28 7.15 -15.11
C GLY A 230 -7.47 5.67 -14.73
N ASP A 231 -6.93 4.77 -15.55
CA ASP A 231 -7.01 3.31 -15.41
C ASP A 231 -5.81 2.70 -14.66
N ARG A 232 -4.96 3.53 -14.03
CA ARG A 232 -3.70 3.09 -13.40
C ARG A 232 -3.48 3.74 -12.05
N GLY A 233 -2.88 3.01 -11.12
CA GLY A 233 -2.27 3.60 -9.93
C GLY A 233 -0.87 4.08 -10.26
N VAL A 234 -0.58 5.36 -10.03
CA VAL A 234 0.76 5.94 -10.30
C VAL A 234 1.36 6.39 -8.98
N ARG A 235 2.63 6.05 -8.74
CA ARG A 235 3.32 6.38 -7.49
C ARG A 235 3.28 7.89 -7.25
N VAL A 236 2.94 8.29 -6.03
CA VAL A 236 2.58 9.69 -5.74
C VAL A 236 3.71 10.70 -6.00
N ASP A 237 4.98 10.31 -5.85
CA ASP A 237 6.13 11.15 -6.19
C ASP A 237 6.25 11.40 -7.70
N VAL A 238 5.84 10.41 -8.50
CA VAL A 238 5.78 10.52 -9.96
C VAL A 238 4.61 11.39 -10.38
N VAL A 239 3.45 11.25 -9.73
CA VAL A 239 2.30 12.15 -9.96
C VAL A 239 2.70 13.61 -9.71
N ASP A 240 3.36 13.91 -8.58
CA ASP A 240 3.81 15.26 -8.25
C ASP A 240 4.79 15.82 -9.29
N ARG A 241 5.76 14.99 -9.71
CA ARG A 241 6.74 15.34 -10.75
C ARG A 241 6.08 15.62 -12.10
N VAL A 242 5.12 14.78 -12.50
CA VAL A 242 4.37 14.93 -13.76
C VAL A 242 3.54 16.20 -13.71
N VAL A 243 2.80 16.47 -12.63
CA VAL A 243 2.02 17.72 -12.50
C VAL A 243 2.93 18.94 -12.65
N GLY A 244 4.09 18.94 -11.98
CA GLY A 244 5.06 20.03 -12.11
C GLY A 244 5.61 20.20 -13.54
N ALA A 245 5.84 19.10 -14.27
CA ALA A 245 6.28 19.14 -15.65
C ALA A 245 5.18 19.66 -16.59
N LEU A 246 3.97 19.12 -16.48
CA LEU A 246 2.83 19.50 -17.32
C LEU A 246 2.41 20.96 -17.07
N THR A 247 2.43 21.43 -15.83
CA THR A 247 2.11 22.82 -15.49
C THR A 247 3.05 23.81 -16.19
N ARG A 248 4.36 23.48 -16.26
CA ARG A 248 5.34 24.31 -16.98
C ARG A 248 5.11 24.31 -18.49
N LEU A 249 4.81 23.15 -19.07
CA LEU A 249 4.55 23.01 -20.51
C LEU A 249 3.25 23.72 -20.92
N SER A 250 2.18 23.56 -20.16
CA SER A 250 0.89 24.17 -20.49
C SER A 250 0.87 25.69 -20.33
N GLY A 251 1.81 26.25 -19.56
CA GLY A 251 1.98 27.70 -19.44
C GLY A 251 2.31 28.38 -20.78
N THR A 252 2.81 27.64 -21.76
CA THR A 252 3.15 28.16 -23.11
C THR A 252 2.10 27.85 -24.17
N GLY A 253 0.96 27.24 -23.81
CA GLY A 253 -0.10 26.85 -24.73
C GLY A 253 -0.19 25.33 -24.94
N ALA A 254 -0.58 24.91 -26.15
CA ALA A 254 -0.59 23.50 -26.51
C ALA A 254 0.84 22.93 -26.53
N PHE A 255 1.00 21.68 -26.12
CA PHE A 255 2.31 21.04 -25.98
C PHE A 255 2.27 19.58 -26.42
N GLU A 256 3.40 19.07 -26.92
CA GLU A 256 3.59 17.64 -27.13
C GLU A 256 4.00 16.97 -25.82
N LEU A 257 3.54 15.73 -25.60
CA LEU A 257 3.83 15.00 -24.37
C LEU A 257 5.27 14.45 -24.41
N PRO A 258 6.18 14.87 -23.51
CA PRO A 258 7.56 14.38 -23.56
C PRO A 258 7.61 12.87 -23.29
N GLU A 259 8.48 12.14 -24.00
CA GLU A 259 8.65 10.68 -23.87
C GLU A 259 8.89 10.24 -22.41
N ARG A 260 9.67 11.01 -21.65
CA ARG A 260 9.88 10.75 -20.21
C ARG A 260 8.58 10.74 -19.39
N VAL A 261 7.59 11.56 -19.75
CA VAL A 261 6.28 11.62 -19.05
C VAL A 261 5.45 10.39 -19.42
N VAL A 262 5.48 10.00 -20.70
CA VAL A 262 4.87 8.74 -21.18
C VAL A 262 5.41 7.55 -20.40
N GLY A 263 6.75 7.42 -20.31
CA GLY A 263 7.40 6.33 -19.59
C GLY A 263 7.11 6.32 -18.08
N TRP A 264 7.08 7.49 -17.43
CA TRP A 264 6.74 7.59 -16.00
C TRP A 264 5.30 7.16 -15.69
N LEU A 265 4.37 7.51 -16.57
CA LEU A 265 2.94 7.20 -16.43
C LEU A 265 2.57 5.78 -16.87
N GLY A 266 3.49 5.05 -17.50
CA GLY A 266 3.20 3.73 -18.05
C GLY A 266 2.19 3.78 -19.18
N VAL A 267 2.24 4.84 -20.00
CA VAL A 267 1.40 4.97 -21.20
C VAL A 267 2.05 4.18 -22.33
N GLU A 268 1.76 2.89 -22.37
CA GLU A 268 2.24 1.93 -23.38
C GLU A 268 1.25 1.80 -24.55
N PRO A 269 1.61 1.15 -25.67
CA PRO A 269 0.64 0.84 -26.73
C PRO A 269 -0.57 0.08 -26.18
N GLY A 270 -1.78 0.58 -26.46
CA GLY A 270 -3.04 0.03 -25.94
C GLY A 270 -3.55 0.69 -24.66
N VAL A 271 -2.80 1.61 -24.07
CA VAL A 271 -3.24 2.44 -22.95
C VAL A 271 -3.99 3.67 -23.45
N ASP A 272 -5.14 3.97 -22.86
CA ASP A 272 -5.86 5.21 -23.16
C ASP A 272 -5.15 6.43 -22.53
N ALA A 273 -4.21 7.01 -23.30
CA ALA A 273 -3.52 8.24 -22.93
C ALA A 273 -4.48 9.38 -22.59
N ARG A 274 -5.68 9.43 -23.21
CA ARG A 274 -6.70 10.44 -22.92
C ARG A 274 -7.28 10.26 -21.53
N ALA A 275 -7.53 9.03 -21.09
CA ALA A 275 -7.99 8.77 -19.71
C ALA A 275 -6.94 9.21 -18.68
N VAL A 276 -5.66 8.87 -18.91
CA VAL A 276 -4.55 9.22 -18.02
C VAL A 276 -4.35 10.74 -17.98
N MET A 277 -4.17 11.39 -19.12
CA MET A 277 -3.96 12.84 -19.20
C MET A 277 -5.19 13.63 -18.75
N GLY A 278 -6.39 13.10 -19.01
CA GLY A 278 -7.64 13.62 -18.48
C GLY A 278 -7.66 13.65 -16.95
N ALA A 279 -7.08 12.66 -16.29
CA ALA A 279 -6.94 12.65 -14.83
C ALA A 279 -5.97 13.74 -14.32
N PHE A 280 -5.03 14.21 -15.16
CA PHE A 280 -4.16 15.37 -14.90
C PHE A 280 -4.78 16.71 -15.29
N GLY A 281 -5.99 16.72 -15.85
CA GLY A 281 -6.69 17.95 -16.24
C GLY A 281 -6.35 18.44 -17.65
N TYR A 282 -5.82 17.57 -18.51
CA TYR A 282 -5.50 17.89 -19.90
C TYR A 282 -6.43 17.19 -20.88
N GLU A 283 -6.57 17.77 -22.06
CA GLU A 283 -7.34 17.22 -23.17
C GLU A 283 -6.51 17.27 -24.47
N PRO A 284 -6.83 16.43 -25.46
CA PRO A 284 -6.16 16.49 -26.76
C PRO A 284 -6.39 17.84 -27.44
N GLY A 285 -5.32 18.40 -28.01
CA GLY A 285 -5.34 19.59 -28.86
C GLY A 285 -5.36 19.22 -30.35
N GLU A 286 -4.86 20.13 -31.19
CA GLU A 286 -4.65 19.86 -32.62
C GLU A 286 -3.42 18.95 -32.84
N GLY A 287 -3.52 17.98 -33.75
CA GLY A 287 -2.44 17.03 -34.01
C GLY A 287 -2.14 16.13 -32.80
N GLU A 288 -0.86 15.95 -32.49
CA GLU A 288 -0.38 15.12 -31.36
C GLU A 288 -0.17 15.93 -30.07
N THR A 289 -0.82 17.10 -29.97
CA THR A 289 -0.65 18.02 -28.83
C THR A 289 -1.71 17.83 -27.74
N TRP A 290 -1.42 18.38 -26.56
CA TRP A 290 -2.26 18.43 -25.39
C TRP A 290 -2.43 19.87 -24.94
N GLN A 291 -3.59 20.19 -24.36
CA GLN A 291 -3.89 21.50 -23.81
C GLN A 291 -4.62 21.39 -22.46
N SER A 292 -4.51 22.42 -21.62
CA SER A 292 -5.21 22.45 -20.33
C SER A 292 -6.72 22.49 -20.54
N ARG A 293 -7.46 21.65 -19.82
CA ARG A 293 -8.93 21.67 -19.83
C ARG A 293 -9.41 23.03 -19.34
N GLY A 294 -10.14 23.76 -20.18
CA GLY A 294 -10.59 25.14 -19.91
C GLY A 294 -9.74 26.26 -20.52
N ALA A 295 -8.63 25.96 -21.20
CA ALA A 295 -7.89 26.96 -21.98
C ALA A 295 -8.68 27.44 -23.23
N SER A 296 -9.61 26.62 -23.73
CA SER A 296 -10.41 26.92 -24.92
C SER A 296 -11.44 28.06 -24.74
N SER A 297 -11.70 28.53 -23.50
CA SER A 297 -12.65 29.63 -23.25
C SER A 297 -12.01 31.03 -23.13
N GLN A 298 -10.67 31.14 -23.19
CA GLN A 298 -9.96 32.42 -23.10
C GLN A 298 -9.28 32.86 -24.41
N ALA A 299 -9.76 32.39 -25.56
CA ALA A 299 -9.49 33.06 -26.83
C ALA A 299 -10.18 34.45 -26.82
N ARG A 300 -9.52 35.44 -26.21
CA ARG A 300 -9.89 36.86 -26.29
C ARG A 300 -10.18 37.22 -27.75
N PRO A 301 -11.31 37.86 -28.08
CA PRO A 301 -11.52 38.33 -29.44
C PRO A 301 -10.43 39.35 -29.75
N ARG A 302 -9.61 39.06 -30.77
CA ARG A 302 -8.70 40.04 -31.36
C ARG A 302 -9.54 41.27 -31.73
N ARG A 303 -9.38 42.36 -30.97
CA ARG A 303 -9.89 43.68 -31.38
C ARG A 303 -9.23 44.00 -32.73
N ARG A 304 -9.98 43.84 -33.82
CA ARG A 304 -9.67 44.48 -35.09
C ARG A 304 -9.72 45.99 -34.83
N ARG A 305 -8.58 46.65 -34.99
CA ARG A 305 -8.55 48.08 -35.31
C ARG A 305 -8.84 48.24 -36.78
#